data_AF-A0A3E0TR67-F1
#
_entry.id   AF-A0A3E0TR67-F1
#
_cell.length_a   1.000
_cell.length_b   1.000
_cell.length_c   1.000
_cell.angle_alpha   90.00
_cell.angle_beta   90.00
_cell.angle_gamma   90.00
#
_symmetry.space_group_name_H-M   'P 1'
#
loop_
_entity.id
_entity.type
_entity.pdbx_description
1 polymer ?
#
loop_
_entity_poly.entity_id
_entity_poly.type
_entity_poly.pdbx_seq_one_letter_code
_entity_poly.pdbx_strand_id
1 'polypeptide(L)'
;MEYKVSVAYEDIKRFCDEVTKTKQGNVIEALFDQFDAPQQQLLGLFNQWRDEHQHQKAQLPTLNDHILQQINADMQKSVERAVSELQQQITHAAQVEQYLAKQLDDTEQLLVEARQNNAQLTESIATLKKAQTEGFEQLANEHQTLLAQKQGEHAELIEQLKSDHQQAVASLSNERDEHLANLTQHHASEHQLRQKLNDVTDEFEQFRTQSQHAKQSELSALEQQLTENYKANEQQLTEHYKANEQQISQSRNEALARLAQYKENAAQEKSTLIEKHQQALSRATDSLSHTIADLEKRLSTTEVDYNDTINSLNLAHEQALTHEQSAIAEQYQAKIATLESITNEQQQQIDEINQQHAKTITALKSEHQQALADTHDRQAYLLCEATKGSDDVIQELNQELAERQHAIDELKIQLEKAEQQSQLLTQEINQHTNHTLSLNEQIDAKDDVIEQLKTSVSAAATKINQLTQELETSTQAYQADKTSFTQQQQSFAQAKARIGGAEAQVEQLKQENAKLASQIEFVKSNNIATVARLTTKSEQAQLKVHALENQLEQEQANSKEAKEERVILREKIKLMEYNQTNTFERLTNSAEKANHRVKELEAELEKYKS
;
A
#
# COMPACT_ATOMS: atom_id res chain seq x y z
N MET A 1 -146.05 -55.08 -20.36
CA MET A 1 -145.20 -55.48 -19.23
C MET A 1 -143.83 -54.87 -19.49
N GLU A 2 -143.63 -53.66 -18.98
CA GLU A 2 -142.41 -52.88 -19.17
C GLU A 2 -141.35 -53.33 -18.15
N TYR A 3 -140.21 -53.81 -18.66
CA TYR A 3 -139.03 -54.11 -17.85
C TYR A 3 -138.39 -52.80 -17.41
N LYS A 4 -138.52 -52.45 -16.13
CA LYS A 4 -137.71 -51.39 -15.51
C LYS A 4 -136.27 -51.86 -15.43
N VAL A 5 -135.40 -51.26 -16.23
CA VAL A 5 -133.94 -51.42 -16.11
C VAL A 5 -133.50 -50.68 -14.84
N SER A 6 -132.90 -51.41 -13.90
CA SER A 6 -132.33 -50.84 -12.67
C SER A 6 -130.96 -50.25 -12.99
N VAL A 7 -130.77 -48.94 -12.80
CA VAL A 7 -129.47 -48.27 -12.94
C VAL A 7 -128.57 -48.59 -11.73
N ALA A 8 -127.34 -49.06 -11.98
CA ALA A 8 -126.35 -49.37 -10.95
C ALA A 8 -125.51 -48.13 -10.58
N TYR A 9 -125.05 -48.05 -9.33
CA TYR A 9 -124.25 -46.94 -8.80
C TYR A 9 -122.95 -46.72 -9.58
N GLU A 10 -122.31 -47.81 -10.00
CA GLU A 10 -121.02 -47.82 -10.71
C GLU A 10 -121.10 -47.16 -12.09
N ASP A 11 -122.24 -47.28 -12.78
CA ASP A 11 -122.46 -46.63 -14.06
C ASP A 11 -122.62 -45.11 -13.89
N ILE A 12 -123.31 -44.69 -12.82
CA ILE A 12 -123.44 -43.28 -12.44
C ILE A 12 -122.10 -42.71 -11.99
N LYS A 13 -121.34 -43.43 -11.16
CA LYS A 13 -120.02 -43.00 -10.68
C LYS A 13 -119.04 -42.80 -11.83
N ARG A 14 -119.00 -43.73 -12.79
CA ARG A 14 -118.14 -43.62 -13.97
C ARG A 14 -118.51 -42.42 -14.83
N PHE A 15 -119.81 -42.18 -15.04
CA PHE A 15 -120.30 -41.01 -15.75
C PHE A 15 -119.93 -39.70 -15.03
N CYS A 16 -120.17 -39.60 -13.72
CA CYS A 16 -119.83 -38.41 -12.95
C CYS A 16 -118.32 -38.11 -12.94
N ASP A 17 -117.45 -39.13 -12.82
CA ASP A 17 -115.99 -38.96 -12.87
C ASP A 17 -115.52 -38.46 -14.24
N GLU A 18 -116.18 -38.89 -15.31
CA GLU A 18 -115.84 -38.53 -16.68
C GLU A 18 -116.28 -37.08 -17.02
N VAL A 19 -117.49 -36.68 -16.62
CA VAL A 19 -117.98 -35.30 -16.77
C VAL A 19 -117.17 -34.32 -15.90
N THR A 20 -116.71 -34.73 -14.71
CA THR A 20 -115.90 -33.88 -13.83
C THR A 20 -114.50 -33.61 -14.40
N LYS A 21 -113.92 -34.54 -15.16
CA LYS A 21 -112.61 -34.37 -15.82
C LYS A 21 -112.64 -33.41 -16.99
N THR A 22 -113.77 -33.28 -17.70
CA THR A 22 -113.88 -32.42 -18.89
C THR A 22 -114.16 -30.94 -18.56
N LYS A 23 -114.42 -30.60 -17.28
CA LYS A 23 -114.74 -29.23 -16.80
C LYS A 23 -115.87 -28.53 -17.55
N GLN A 24 -116.74 -29.26 -18.24
CA GLN A 24 -117.86 -28.71 -19.01
C GLN A 24 -119.19 -29.15 -18.41
N GLY A 25 -119.97 -28.18 -17.92
CA GLY A 25 -121.39 -28.37 -17.58
C GLY A 25 -121.70 -28.83 -16.15
N ASN A 26 -122.97 -28.70 -15.79
CA ASN A 26 -123.52 -29.10 -14.49
C ASN A 26 -123.73 -30.62 -14.48
N VAL A 27 -122.95 -31.34 -13.65
CA VAL A 27 -122.91 -32.82 -13.63
C VAL A 27 -124.29 -33.45 -13.37
N ILE A 28 -125.16 -32.77 -12.60
CA ILE A 28 -126.53 -33.23 -12.32
C ILE A 28 -127.42 -33.20 -13.57
N GLU A 29 -127.31 -32.15 -14.40
CA GLU A 29 -128.16 -32.00 -15.59
C GLU A 29 -127.80 -33.05 -16.63
N ALA A 30 -126.50 -33.28 -16.86
CA ALA A 30 -126.02 -34.31 -17.78
C ALA A 30 -126.42 -35.74 -17.34
N LEU A 31 -126.58 -35.95 -16.03
CA LEU A 31 -126.94 -37.25 -15.46
C LEU A 31 -128.43 -37.56 -15.63
N PHE A 32 -129.30 -36.55 -15.62
CA PHE A 32 -130.72 -36.73 -15.92
C PHE A 32 -131.00 -36.94 -17.41
N ASP A 33 -130.17 -36.37 -18.29
CA ASP A 33 -130.31 -36.58 -19.74
C ASP A 33 -129.83 -37.97 -20.19
N GLN A 34 -128.88 -38.57 -19.46
CA GLN A 34 -128.22 -39.81 -19.86
C GLN A 34 -128.91 -41.09 -19.34
N PHE A 35 -129.63 -41.03 -18.22
CA PHE A 35 -130.21 -42.20 -17.57
C PHE A 35 -131.72 -42.12 -17.45
N ASP A 36 -132.42 -43.11 -18.03
CA ASP A 36 -133.89 -43.21 -17.98
C ASP A 36 -134.34 -43.90 -16.68
N ALA A 37 -134.14 -43.21 -15.55
CA ALA A 37 -134.49 -43.67 -14.21
C ALA A 37 -135.17 -42.57 -13.39
N PRO A 38 -135.95 -42.91 -12.34
CA PRO A 38 -136.61 -41.90 -11.50
C PRO A 38 -135.59 -40.92 -10.92
N GLN A 39 -135.84 -39.61 -11.06
CA GLN A 39 -134.92 -38.56 -10.63
C GLN A 39 -134.48 -38.69 -9.17
N GLN A 40 -135.36 -39.16 -8.26
CA GLN A 40 -135.02 -39.40 -6.86
C GLN A 40 -133.93 -40.47 -6.68
N GLN A 41 -133.93 -41.53 -7.51
CA GLN A 41 -132.94 -42.59 -7.47
C GLN A 41 -131.59 -42.11 -8.00
N LEU A 42 -131.61 -41.36 -9.11
CA LEU A 42 -130.43 -40.72 -9.69
C LEU A 42 -129.80 -39.68 -8.74
N LEU A 43 -130.62 -38.88 -8.05
CA LEU A 43 -130.17 -37.95 -7.00
C LEU A 43 -129.56 -38.68 -5.80
N GLY A 44 -130.12 -39.82 -5.39
CA GLY A 44 -129.55 -40.63 -4.31
C GLY A 44 -128.15 -41.13 -4.64
N LEU A 45 -127.98 -41.68 -5.84
CA LEU A 45 -126.70 -42.19 -6.33
C LEU A 45 -125.68 -41.07 -6.64
N PHE A 46 -126.14 -39.93 -7.15
CA PHE A 46 -125.29 -38.75 -7.33
C PHE A 46 -124.79 -38.18 -6.00
N ASN A 47 -125.64 -38.10 -4.98
CA ASN A 47 -125.23 -37.65 -3.65
C ASN A 47 -124.22 -38.61 -3.01
N GLN A 48 -124.41 -39.93 -3.18
CA GLN A 48 -123.44 -40.93 -2.72
C GLN A 48 -122.07 -40.74 -3.40
N TRP A 49 -122.04 -40.53 -4.72
CA TRP A 49 -120.81 -40.23 -5.45
C TRP A 49 -120.18 -38.90 -5.00
N ARG A 50 -120.98 -37.85 -4.81
CA ARG A 50 -120.52 -36.54 -4.36
C ARG A 50 -119.88 -36.62 -2.96
N ASP A 51 -120.47 -37.39 -2.07
CA ASP A 51 -119.97 -37.56 -0.71
C ASP A 51 -118.63 -38.36 -0.72
N GLU A 52 -118.50 -39.40 -1.56
CA GLU A 52 -117.23 -40.09 -1.81
C GLU A 52 -116.16 -39.16 -2.42
N HIS A 53 -116.55 -38.32 -3.38
CA HIS A 53 -115.65 -37.41 -4.07
C HIS A 53 -115.20 -36.22 -3.18
N GLN A 54 -116.01 -35.83 -2.19
CA GLN A 54 -115.60 -34.89 -1.14
C GLN A 54 -114.66 -35.54 -0.12
N HIS A 55 -114.84 -36.83 0.21
CA HIS A 55 -113.92 -37.55 1.10
C HIS A 55 -112.52 -37.73 0.48
N GLN A 56 -112.40 -37.89 -0.84
CA GLN A 56 -111.10 -37.92 -1.52
C GLN A 56 -110.41 -36.54 -1.59
N LYS A 57 -111.18 -35.44 -1.60
CA LYS A 57 -110.61 -34.07 -1.55
C LYS A 57 -110.18 -33.65 -0.14
N ALA A 58 -110.70 -34.32 0.90
CA ALA A 58 -110.39 -34.07 2.30
C ALA A 58 -109.12 -34.82 2.81
N GLN A 59 -108.46 -35.62 1.97
CA GLN A 59 -107.19 -36.32 2.31
C GLN A 59 -105.98 -35.76 1.54
N LEU A 60 -105.96 -34.46 1.29
CA LEU A 60 -104.70 -33.74 1.10
C LEU A 60 -104.35 -33.07 2.44
N PRO A 61 -103.17 -33.33 3.02
CA PRO A 61 -102.76 -32.63 4.22
C PRO A 61 -102.63 -31.15 3.84
N THR A 62 -103.56 -30.33 4.31
CA THR A 62 -103.31 -28.89 4.41
C THR A 62 -102.08 -28.75 5.29
N LEU A 63 -100.97 -28.30 4.72
CA LEU A 63 -99.84 -27.82 5.51
C LEU A 63 -100.43 -26.80 6.48
N ASN A 64 -100.46 -27.17 7.76
CA ASN A 64 -100.96 -26.35 8.84
C ASN A 64 -100.26 -24.98 8.75
N ASP A 65 -100.98 -23.86 8.83
CA ASP A 65 -100.39 -22.51 8.74
C ASP A 65 -99.20 -22.33 9.70
N HIS A 66 -99.20 -23.10 10.80
CA HIS A 66 -98.10 -23.21 11.74
C HIS A 66 -96.78 -23.73 11.12
N ILE A 67 -96.83 -24.72 10.21
CA ILE A 67 -95.64 -25.27 9.53
C ILE A 67 -95.10 -24.26 8.50
N LEU A 68 -95.97 -23.57 7.77
CA LEU A 68 -95.54 -22.50 6.84
C LEU A 68 -94.94 -21.31 7.61
N GLN A 69 -95.52 -20.93 8.76
CA GLN A 69 -94.94 -19.92 9.64
C GLN A 69 -93.60 -20.37 10.24
N GLN A 70 -93.47 -21.63 10.63
CA GLN A 70 -92.21 -22.19 11.16
C GLN A 70 -91.12 -22.21 10.08
N ILE A 71 -91.44 -22.66 8.86
CA ILE A 71 -90.50 -22.66 7.73
C ILE A 71 -90.07 -21.23 7.38
N ASN A 72 -91.01 -20.28 7.34
CA ASN A 72 -90.66 -18.88 7.10
C ASN A 72 -89.81 -18.30 8.24
N ALA A 73 -90.11 -18.62 9.51
CA ALA A 73 -89.31 -18.17 10.65
C ALA A 73 -87.90 -18.79 10.65
N ASP A 74 -87.76 -20.06 10.29
CA ASP A 74 -86.48 -20.74 10.21
C ASP A 74 -85.65 -20.29 8.99
N MET A 75 -86.31 -20.03 7.85
CA MET A 75 -85.68 -19.42 6.68
C MET A 75 -85.22 -18.00 7.00
N GLN A 76 -86.05 -17.21 7.69
CA GLN A 76 -85.70 -15.85 8.10
C GLN A 76 -84.53 -15.85 9.10
N LYS A 77 -84.52 -16.75 10.09
CA LYS A 77 -83.36 -16.95 10.98
C LYS A 77 -82.11 -17.39 10.23
N SER A 78 -82.25 -18.25 9.21
CA SER A 78 -81.12 -18.69 8.39
C SER A 78 -80.56 -17.55 7.55
N VAL A 79 -81.44 -16.71 6.98
CA VAL A 79 -81.05 -15.50 6.24
C VAL A 79 -80.39 -14.50 7.17
N GLU A 80 -80.95 -14.25 8.36
CA GLU A 80 -80.37 -13.35 9.36
C GLU A 80 -78.99 -13.83 9.83
N ARG A 81 -78.80 -15.15 10.03
CA ARG A 81 -77.47 -15.71 10.33
C ARG A 81 -76.49 -15.52 9.17
N ALA A 82 -76.89 -15.85 7.94
CA ALA A 82 -76.03 -15.69 6.78
C ALA A 82 -75.66 -14.21 6.53
N VAL A 83 -76.62 -13.29 6.71
CA VAL A 83 -76.38 -11.84 6.64
C VAL A 83 -75.46 -11.38 7.75
N SER A 84 -75.65 -11.85 8.99
CA SER A 84 -74.76 -11.51 10.10
C SER A 84 -73.34 -12.03 9.90
N GLU A 85 -73.17 -13.25 9.38
CA GLU A 85 -71.87 -13.84 9.07
C GLU A 85 -71.17 -13.07 7.95
N LEU A 86 -71.89 -12.74 6.86
CA LEU A 86 -71.36 -11.91 5.78
C LEU A 86 -71.01 -10.50 6.28
N GLN A 87 -71.83 -9.90 7.12
CA GLN A 87 -71.55 -8.58 7.71
C GLN A 87 -70.30 -8.62 8.59
N GLN A 88 -70.10 -9.70 9.34
CA GLN A 88 -68.90 -9.91 10.15
C GLN A 88 -67.66 -10.10 9.27
N GLN A 89 -67.76 -10.87 8.18
CA GLN A 89 -66.68 -11.03 7.21
C GLN A 89 -66.32 -9.71 6.52
N ILE A 90 -67.31 -8.90 6.12
CA ILE A 90 -67.10 -7.57 5.55
C ILE A 90 -66.40 -6.65 6.56
N THR A 91 -66.84 -6.67 7.83
CA THR A 91 -66.23 -5.86 8.89
C THR A 91 -64.78 -6.27 9.14
N HIS A 92 -64.51 -7.58 9.16
CA HIS A 92 -63.16 -8.10 9.31
C HIS A 92 -62.27 -7.72 8.12
N ALA A 93 -62.76 -7.86 6.89
CA ALA A 93 -62.04 -7.45 5.68
C ALA A 93 -61.71 -5.95 5.70
N ALA A 94 -62.66 -5.10 6.09
CA ALA A 94 -62.43 -3.65 6.22
C ALA A 94 -61.37 -3.32 7.28
N GLN A 95 -61.34 -4.04 8.40
CA GLN A 95 -60.30 -3.88 9.43
C GLN A 95 -58.92 -4.29 8.91
N VAL A 96 -58.84 -5.39 8.14
CA VAL A 96 -57.59 -5.84 7.52
C VAL A 96 -57.11 -4.84 6.49
N GLU A 97 -58.00 -4.32 5.63
CA GLU A 97 -57.65 -3.27 4.66
C GLU A 97 -57.14 -2.01 5.36
N GLN A 98 -57.80 -1.58 6.45
CA GLN A 98 -57.36 -0.42 7.21
C GLN A 98 -55.98 -0.65 7.86
N TYR A 99 -55.72 -1.85 8.38
CA TYR A 99 -54.42 -2.21 8.92
C TYR A 99 -53.33 -2.21 7.85
N LEU A 100 -53.60 -2.81 6.68
CA LEU A 100 -52.66 -2.85 5.57
C LEU A 100 -52.39 -1.47 4.98
N ALA A 101 -53.43 -0.62 4.86
CA ALA A 101 -53.27 0.76 4.42
C ALA A 101 -52.37 1.55 5.39
N LYS A 102 -52.54 1.36 6.70
CA LYS A 102 -51.66 1.97 7.70
C LYS A 102 -50.22 1.47 7.60
N GLN A 103 -50.01 0.16 7.44
CA GLN A 103 -48.65 -0.39 7.26
C GLN A 103 -47.99 0.12 5.98
N LEU A 104 -48.78 0.34 4.92
CA LEU A 104 -48.28 0.95 3.68
C LEU A 104 -47.86 2.41 3.90
N ASP A 105 -48.68 3.18 4.61
CA ASP A 105 -48.35 4.58 4.97
C ASP A 105 -47.08 4.68 5.83
N ASP A 106 -46.97 3.82 6.85
CA ASP A 106 -45.77 3.73 7.71
C ASP A 106 -44.51 3.38 6.89
N THR A 107 -44.64 2.46 5.92
CA THR A 107 -43.50 2.06 5.06
C THR A 107 -43.14 3.12 4.02
N GLU A 108 -44.11 3.84 3.46
CA GLU A 108 -43.86 4.99 2.60
C GLU A 108 -43.14 6.10 3.36
N GLN A 109 -43.53 6.37 4.61
CA GLN A 109 -42.87 7.35 5.46
C GLN A 109 -41.41 6.98 5.74
N LEU A 110 -41.14 5.72 6.12
CA LEU A 110 -39.77 5.21 6.31
C LEU A 110 -38.93 5.32 5.04
N LEU A 111 -39.53 5.09 3.87
CA LEU A 111 -38.84 5.21 2.59
C LEU A 111 -38.50 6.67 2.26
N VAL A 112 -39.36 7.61 2.62
CA VAL A 112 -39.09 9.05 2.50
C VAL A 112 -37.93 9.47 3.42
N GLU A 113 -37.93 9.03 4.67
CA GLU A 113 -36.85 9.30 5.62
C GLU A 113 -35.51 8.71 5.14
N ALA A 114 -35.53 7.46 4.64
CA ALA A 114 -34.34 6.82 4.09
C ALA A 114 -33.78 7.59 2.87
N ARG A 115 -34.66 8.10 2.00
CA ARG A 115 -34.26 8.94 0.86
C ARG A 115 -33.64 10.27 1.30
N GLN A 116 -34.22 10.92 2.31
CA GLN A 116 -33.67 12.16 2.88
C GLN A 116 -32.29 11.94 3.51
N ASN A 117 -32.13 10.87 4.30
CA ASN A 117 -30.85 10.50 4.89
C ASN A 117 -29.78 10.20 3.82
N ASN A 118 -30.17 9.50 2.76
CA ASN A 118 -29.25 9.18 1.66
C ASN A 118 -28.82 10.45 0.89
N ALA A 119 -29.74 11.41 0.69
CA ALA A 119 -29.40 12.72 0.11
C ALA A 119 -28.42 13.50 0.99
N GLN A 120 -28.64 13.55 2.31
CA GLN A 120 -27.73 14.20 3.26
C GLN A 120 -26.35 13.55 3.31
N LEU A 121 -26.29 12.22 3.27
CA LEU A 121 -25.03 11.48 3.20
C LEU A 121 -24.30 11.76 1.89
N THR A 122 -25.02 11.81 0.77
CA THR A 122 -24.44 12.14 -0.55
C THR A 122 -23.83 13.55 -0.56
N GLU A 123 -24.52 14.52 0.03
CA GLU A 123 -24.02 15.90 0.18
C GLU A 123 -22.81 15.97 1.12
N SER A 124 -22.83 15.23 2.23
CA SER A 124 -21.71 15.14 3.17
C SER A 124 -20.47 14.53 2.50
N ILE A 125 -20.65 13.46 1.72
CA ILE A 125 -19.57 12.83 0.93
C ILE A 125 -19.00 13.80 -0.10
N ALA A 126 -19.86 14.55 -0.80
CA ALA A 126 -19.41 15.55 -1.77
C ALA A 126 -18.59 16.67 -1.10
N THR A 127 -19.04 17.14 0.06
CA THR A 127 -18.35 18.17 0.85
C THR A 127 -17.01 17.68 1.37
N LEU A 128 -16.94 16.46 1.90
CA LEU A 128 -15.70 15.84 2.36
C LEU A 128 -14.71 15.62 1.22
N LYS A 129 -15.17 15.16 0.05
CA LYS A 129 -14.31 15.01 -1.14
C LYS A 129 -13.75 16.34 -1.61
N LYS A 130 -14.56 17.41 -1.58
CA LYS A 130 -14.11 18.75 -1.92
C LYS A 130 -13.03 19.24 -0.94
N ALA A 131 -13.30 19.16 0.37
CA ALA A 131 -12.35 19.55 1.40
C ALA A 131 -11.04 18.73 1.33
N GLN A 132 -11.13 17.43 1.05
CA GLN A 132 -9.96 16.58 0.86
C GLN A 132 -9.12 17.02 -0.35
N THR A 133 -9.77 17.36 -1.46
CA THR A 133 -9.09 17.81 -2.69
C THR A 133 -8.41 19.16 -2.47
N GLU A 134 -9.11 20.11 -1.85
CA GLU A 134 -8.56 21.42 -1.47
C GLU A 134 -7.39 21.28 -0.49
N GLY A 135 -7.49 20.37 0.49
CA GLY A 135 -6.40 20.09 1.43
C GLY A 135 -5.16 19.49 0.76
N PHE A 136 -5.32 18.57 -0.20
CA PHE A 136 -4.20 18.05 -0.97
C PHE A 136 -3.55 19.11 -1.87
N GLU A 137 -4.36 19.97 -2.49
CA GLU A 137 -3.84 21.06 -3.33
C GLU A 137 -3.08 22.09 -2.49
N GLN A 138 -3.58 22.42 -1.30
CA GLN A 138 -2.87 23.28 -0.36
C GLN A 138 -1.53 22.65 0.09
N LEU A 139 -1.53 21.38 0.48
CA LEU A 139 -0.32 20.68 0.90
C LEU A 139 0.71 20.58 -0.24
N ALA A 140 0.26 20.35 -1.47
CA ALA A 140 1.13 20.34 -2.65
C ALA A 140 1.77 21.71 -2.88
N ASN A 141 1.00 22.80 -2.76
CA ASN A 141 1.50 24.17 -2.91
C ASN A 141 2.49 24.54 -1.79
N GLU A 142 2.22 24.15 -0.55
CA GLU A 142 3.12 24.34 0.59
C GLU A 142 4.44 23.59 0.39
N HIS A 143 4.37 22.32 -0.01
CA HIS A 143 5.56 21.51 -0.28
C HIS A 143 6.39 22.07 -1.44
N GLN A 144 5.73 22.54 -2.51
CA GLN A 144 6.42 23.15 -3.64
C GLN A 144 7.08 24.49 -3.27
N THR A 145 6.43 25.28 -2.41
CA THR A 145 7.00 26.54 -1.88
C THR A 145 8.22 26.26 -1.00
N LEU A 146 8.12 25.26 -0.11
CA LEU A 146 9.23 24.86 0.76
C LEU A 146 10.42 24.34 -0.05
N LEU A 147 10.17 23.54 -1.09
CA LEU A 147 11.20 23.07 -2.03
C LEU A 147 11.90 24.23 -2.73
N ALA A 148 11.13 25.20 -3.25
CA ALA A 148 11.70 26.38 -3.90
C ALA A 148 12.54 27.23 -2.92
N GLN A 149 12.05 27.40 -1.69
CA GLN A 149 12.78 28.10 -0.64
C GLN A 149 14.11 27.39 -0.31
N LYS A 150 14.08 26.07 -0.09
CA LYS A 150 15.29 25.30 0.23
C LYS A 150 16.28 25.28 -0.93
N GLN A 151 15.80 25.22 -2.17
CA GLN A 151 16.65 25.35 -3.36
C GLN A 151 17.31 26.74 -3.42
N GLY A 152 16.59 27.81 -3.06
CA GLY A 152 17.14 29.15 -2.95
C GLY A 152 18.22 29.27 -1.87
N GLU A 153 17.92 28.79 -0.64
CA GLU A 153 18.88 28.78 0.48
C GLU A 153 20.16 28.00 0.13
N HIS A 154 20.03 26.86 -0.54
CA HIS A 154 21.20 26.07 -0.97
C HIS A 154 22.01 26.79 -2.05
N ALA A 155 21.35 27.48 -2.99
CA ALA A 155 22.04 28.25 -4.03
C ALA A 155 22.82 29.43 -3.43
N GLU A 156 22.23 30.13 -2.45
CA GLU A 156 22.90 31.20 -1.69
C GLU A 156 24.09 30.67 -0.91
N LEU A 157 23.93 29.53 -0.20
CA LEU A 157 25.02 28.91 0.56
C LEU A 157 26.18 28.49 -0.37
N ILE A 158 25.87 27.95 -1.55
CA ILE A 158 26.88 27.57 -2.55
C ILE A 158 27.66 28.79 -3.06
N GLU A 159 26.98 29.89 -3.39
CA GLU A 159 27.67 31.11 -3.82
C GLU A 159 28.47 31.75 -2.68
N GLN A 160 27.99 31.70 -1.44
CA GLN A 160 28.76 32.16 -0.28
C GLN A 160 30.03 31.32 -0.10
N LEU A 161 29.92 29.98 -0.09
CA LEU A 161 31.07 29.07 0.00
C LEU A 161 32.09 29.30 -1.11
N LYS A 162 31.63 29.58 -2.32
CA LYS A 162 32.48 29.87 -3.48
C LYS A 162 33.18 31.21 -3.34
N SER A 163 32.49 32.24 -2.84
CA SER A 163 33.07 33.55 -2.52
C SER A 163 34.14 33.42 -1.42
N ASP A 164 33.81 32.75 -0.32
CA ASP A 164 34.73 32.52 0.81
C ASP A 164 35.96 31.73 0.36
N HIS A 165 35.76 30.69 -0.46
CA HIS A 165 36.86 29.92 -1.04
C HIS A 165 37.73 30.77 -1.97
N GLN A 166 37.14 31.60 -2.84
CA GLN A 166 37.91 32.52 -3.68
C GLN A 166 38.72 33.51 -2.85
N GLN A 167 38.15 34.03 -1.76
CA GLN A 167 38.82 34.96 -0.88
C GLN A 167 39.98 34.27 -0.12
N ALA A 168 39.77 33.05 0.37
CA ALA A 168 40.82 32.25 1.01
C ALA A 168 41.96 31.92 0.04
N VAL A 169 41.66 31.52 -1.19
CA VAL A 169 42.66 31.27 -2.23
C VAL A 169 43.43 32.55 -2.58
N ALA A 170 42.75 33.70 -2.67
CA ALA A 170 43.41 34.98 -2.89
C ALA A 170 44.34 35.36 -1.71
N SER A 171 43.90 35.17 -0.47
CA SER A 171 44.72 35.42 0.73
C SER A 171 45.97 34.55 0.75
N LEU A 172 45.81 33.23 0.54
CA LEU A 172 46.94 32.30 0.48
C LEU A 172 47.89 32.60 -0.68
N SER A 173 47.38 33.06 -1.83
CA SER A 173 48.22 33.51 -2.93
C SER A 173 49.04 34.75 -2.56
N ASN A 174 48.41 35.72 -1.88
CA ASN A 174 49.09 36.93 -1.42
C ASN A 174 50.16 36.59 -0.37
N GLU A 175 49.84 35.75 0.63
CA GLU A 175 50.79 35.29 1.65
C GLU A 175 51.96 34.53 1.01
N ARG A 176 51.69 33.67 0.03
CA ARG A 176 52.74 32.97 -0.73
C ARG A 176 53.64 33.98 -1.46
N ASP A 177 53.06 34.97 -2.12
CA ASP A 177 53.80 35.96 -2.89
C ASP A 177 54.61 36.88 -1.96
N GLU A 178 54.09 37.22 -0.79
CA GLU A 178 54.81 37.94 0.26
C GLU A 178 55.95 37.11 0.86
N HIS A 179 55.73 35.82 1.14
CA HIS A 179 56.78 34.90 1.54
C HIS A 179 57.87 34.75 0.47
N LEU A 180 57.51 34.66 -0.80
CA LEU A 180 58.47 34.61 -1.91
C LEU A 180 59.27 35.92 -2.02
N ALA A 181 58.62 37.07 -1.86
CA ALA A 181 59.28 38.36 -1.85
C ALA A 181 60.27 38.47 -0.67
N ASN A 182 59.85 38.08 0.54
CA ASN A 182 60.68 38.06 1.74
C ASN A 182 61.86 37.07 1.60
N LEU A 183 61.64 35.89 1.03
CA LEU A 183 62.70 34.91 0.78
C LEU A 183 63.71 35.43 -0.26
N THR A 184 63.23 36.12 -1.30
CA THR A 184 64.08 36.76 -2.32
C THR A 184 64.93 37.86 -1.69
N GLN A 185 64.33 38.68 -0.82
CA GLN A 185 65.04 39.72 -0.08
C GLN A 185 66.08 39.12 0.90
N HIS A 186 65.75 38.03 1.58
CA HIS A 186 66.67 37.32 2.45
C HIS A 186 67.83 36.69 1.66
N HIS A 187 67.58 36.13 0.48
CA HIS A 187 68.66 35.65 -0.39
C HIS A 187 69.55 36.78 -0.90
N ALA A 188 68.97 37.94 -1.21
CA ALA A 188 69.75 39.12 -1.61
C ALA A 188 70.64 39.62 -0.47
N SER A 189 70.13 39.67 0.77
CA SER A 189 70.92 40.07 1.93
C SER A 189 71.98 39.02 2.29
N GLU A 190 71.69 37.72 2.18
CA GLU A 190 72.66 36.64 2.35
C GLU A 190 73.77 36.74 1.29
N HIS A 191 73.43 37.01 0.03
CA HIS A 191 74.43 37.21 -1.02
C HIS A 191 75.32 38.43 -0.72
N GLN A 192 74.75 39.54 -0.26
CA GLN A 192 75.52 40.71 0.17
C GLN A 192 76.43 40.41 1.37
N LEU A 193 75.97 39.62 2.33
CA LEU A 193 76.79 39.18 3.47
C LEU A 193 77.92 38.25 3.02
N ARG A 194 77.65 37.31 2.11
CA ARG A 194 78.69 36.45 1.52
C ARG A 194 79.71 37.26 0.74
N GLN A 195 79.27 38.27 -0.01
CA GLN A 195 80.17 39.16 -0.73
C GLN A 195 81.05 39.96 0.24
N LYS A 196 80.47 40.58 1.27
CA LYS A 196 81.23 41.27 2.32
C LYS A 196 82.18 40.34 3.07
N LEU A 197 81.78 39.10 3.32
CA LEU A 197 82.63 38.10 3.96
C LEU A 197 83.82 37.75 3.07
N ASN A 198 83.61 37.60 1.75
CA ASN A 198 84.69 37.40 0.79
C ASN A 198 85.61 38.62 0.73
N ASP A 199 85.06 39.83 0.68
CA ASP A 199 85.86 41.07 0.68
C ASP A 199 86.73 41.17 1.95
N VAL A 200 86.17 40.87 3.13
CA VAL A 200 86.92 40.83 4.40
C VAL A 200 87.97 39.70 4.41
N THR A 201 87.67 38.57 3.79
CA THR A 201 88.63 37.44 3.67
C THR A 201 89.80 37.83 2.78
N ASP A 202 89.54 38.48 1.66
CA ASP A 202 90.55 38.99 0.72
C ASP A 202 91.38 40.10 1.37
N GLU A 203 90.75 41.04 2.09
CA GLU A 203 91.44 42.08 2.87
C GLU A 203 92.31 41.47 3.98
N PHE A 204 91.83 40.44 4.66
CA PHE A 204 92.60 39.74 5.69
C PHE A 204 93.78 38.96 5.10
N GLU A 205 93.63 38.32 3.94
CA GLU A 205 94.73 37.66 3.22
C GLU A 205 95.76 38.67 2.70
N GLN A 206 95.32 39.83 2.21
CA GLN A 206 96.21 40.93 1.86
C GLN A 206 96.96 41.46 3.09
N PHE A 207 96.27 41.73 4.19
CA PHE A 207 96.90 42.20 5.43
C PHE A 207 97.88 41.17 5.98
N ARG A 208 97.54 39.88 5.96
CA ARG A 208 98.43 38.78 6.36
C ARG A 208 99.68 38.75 5.49
N THR A 209 99.52 38.84 4.17
CA THR A 209 100.64 38.85 3.21
C THR A 209 101.52 40.07 3.39
N GLN A 210 100.93 41.26 3.59
CA GLN A 210 101.66 42.50 3.86
C GLN A 210 102.40 42.46 5.20
N SER A 211 101.77 41.97 6.28
CA SER A 211 102.41 41.80 7.58
C SER A 211 103.55 40.78 7.52
N GLN A 212 103.39 39.71 6.75
CA GLN A 212 104.45 38.72 6.54
C GLN A 212 105.62 39.30 5.75
N HIS A 213 105.35 40.08 4.69
CA HIS A 213 106.40 40.80 3.96
C HIS A 213 107.10 41.87 4.82
N ALA A 214 106.37 42.62 5.63
CA ALA A 214 106.94 43.60 6.54
C ALA A 214 107.86 42.92 7.57
N LYS A 215 107.42 41.82 8.19
CA LYS A 215 108.24 41.02 9.10
C LYS A 215 109.47 40.43 8.40
N GLN A 216 109.33 39.93 7.17
CA GLN A 216 110.45 39.39 6.39
C GLN A 216 111.46 40.49 6.03
N SER A 217 110.98 41.69 5.71
CA SER A 217 111.81 42.86 5.43
C SER A 217 112.52 43.37 6.68
N GLU A 218 111.83 43.43 7.83
CA GLU A 218 112.42 43.79 9.11
C GLU A 218 113.45 42.75 9.57
N LEU A 219 113.17 41.45 9.42
CA LEU A 219 114.12 40.38 9.69
C LEU A 219 115.35 40.50 8.80
N SER A 220 115.17 40.72 7.49
CA SER A 220 116.28 40.89 6.56
C SER A 220 117.10 42.15 6.86
N ALA A 221 116.46 43.25 7.25
CA ALA A 221 117.14 44.48 7.67
C ALA A 221 117.91 44.29 8.98
N LEU A 222 117.33 43.57 9.95
CA LEU A 222 117.97 43.26 11.22
C LEU A 222 119.15 42.28 11.04
N GLU A 223 119.00 41.27 10.19
CA GLU A 223 120.07 40.35 9.80
C GLU A 223 121.22 41.10 9.11
N GLN A 224 120.90 42.04 8.22
CA GLN A 224 121.89 42.87 7.54
C GLN A 224 122.61 43.80 8.54
N GLN A 225 121.87 44.42 9.46
CA GLN A 225 122.42 45.28 10.51
C GLN A 225 123.28 44.50 11.52
N LEU A 226 122.88 43.28 11.88
CA LEU A 226 123.68 42.35 12.68
C LEU A 226 124.96 41.96 11.93
N THR A 227 124.89 41.65 10.64
CA THR A 227 126.06 41.29 9.82
C THR A 227 127.05 42.44 9.70
N GLU A 228 126.55 43.66 9.52
CA GLU A 228 127.37 44.89 9.47
C GLU A 228 127.99 45.19 10.84
N ASN A 229 127.24 45.03 11.94
CA ASN A 229 127.78 45.15 13.29
C ASN A 229 128.84 44.08 13.58
N TYR A 230 128.63 42.83 13.17
CA TYR A 230 129.62 41.76 13.34
C TYR A 230 130.90 42.07 12.55
N LYS A 231 130.81 42.55 11.30
CA LYS A 231 131.97 42.97 10.51
C LYS A 231 132.69 44.17 11.12
N ALA A 232 131.96 45.17 11.60
CA ALA A 232 132.53 46.36 12.23
C ALA A 232 133.24 45.99 13.55
N ASN A 233 132.64 45.10 14.35
CA ASN A 233 133.22 44.65 15.61
C ASN A 233 134.43 43.73 15.37
N GLU A 234 134.40 42.88 14.34
CA GLU A 234 135.55 42.06 13.91
C GLU A 234 136.72 42.95 13.42
N GLN A 235 136.43 44.02 12.67
CA GLN A 235 137.43 45.01 12.28
C GLN A 235 138.02 45.74 13.49
N GLN A 236 137.19 46.21 14.42
CA GLN A 236 137.66 46.85 15.65
C GLN A 236 138.51 45.91 16.50
N LEU A 237 138.13 44.63 16.61
CA LEU A 237 138.91 43.62 17.33
C LEU A 237 140.27 43.38 16.65
N THR A 238 140.28 43.32 15.31
CA THR A 238 141.51 43.14 14.52
C THR A 238 142.46 44.34 14.66
N GLU A 239 141.91 45.55 14.63
CA GLU A 239 142.67 46.79 14.86
C GLU A 239 143.22 46.85 16.28
N HIS A 240 142.42 46.45 17.28
CA HIS A 240 142.85 46.38 18.67
C HIS A 240 143.96 45.33 18.88
N TYR A 241 143.86 44.15 18.25
CA TYR A 241 144.94 43.15 18.27
C TYR A 241 146.22 43.68 17.63
N LYS A 242 146.12 44.39 16.51
CA LYS A 242 147.27 44.98 15.82
C LYS A 242 147.93 46.10 16.62
N ALA A 243 147.14 46.95 17.27
CA ALA A 243 147.62 48.01 18.16
C ALA A 243 148.32 47.42 19.41
N ASN A 244 147.74 46.38 20.01
CA ASN A 244 148.32 45.70 21.17
C ASN A 244 149.63 44.97 20.81
N GLU A 245 149.69 44.32 19.64
CA GLU A 245 150.92 43.70 19.14
C GLU A 245 152.03 44.75 18.87
N GLN A 246 151.66 45.94 18.38
CA GLN A 246 152.56 47.08 18.24
C GLN A 246 153.07 47.61 19.59
N GLN A 247 152.20 47.69 20.60
CA GLN A 247 152.56 48.14 21.93
C GLN A 247 153.48 47.14 22.66
N ILE A 248 153.22 45.84 22.50
CA ILE A 248 154.09 44.76 23.01
C ILE A 248 155.46 44.79 22.35
N SER A 249 155.52 45.01 21.03
CA SER A 249 156.80 45.12 20.31
C SER A 249 157.58 46.39 20.67
N GLN A 250 156.91 47.53 20.89
CA GLN A 250 157.55 48.74 21.43
C GLN A 250 158.11 48.52 22.85
N SER A 251 157.30 47.97 23.75
CA SER A 251 157.71 47.70 25.14
C SER A 251 158.87 46.70 25.21
N ARG A 252 158.86 45.68 24.34
CA ARG A 252 159.96 44.71 24.21
C ARG A 252 161.25 45.36 23.71
N ASN A 253 161.16 46.28 22.74
CA ASN A 253 162.33 46.99 22.21
C ASN A 253 162.91 47.96 23.25
N GLU A 254 162.06 48.65 24.01
CA GLU A 254 162.49 49.52 25.12
C GLU A 254 163.16 48.72 26.25
N ALA A 255 162.62 47.55 26.59
CA ALA A 255 163.24 46.66 27.57
C ALA A 255 164.61 46.14 27.10
N LEU A 256 164.75 45.79 25.82
CA LEU A 256 166.04 45.38 25.23
C LEU A 256 167.05 46.53 25.18
N ALA A 257 166.61 47.76 24.89
CA ALA A 257 167.46 48.95 24.90
C ALA A 257 167.98 49.27 26.30
N ARG A 258 167.11 49.20 27.32
CA ARG A 258 167.52 49.37 28.73
C ARG A 258 168.52 48.29 29.17
N LEU A 259 168.32 47.04 28.74
CA LEU A 259 169.21 45.94 29.09
C LEU A 259 170.59 46.03 28.41
N ALA A 260 170.66 46.63 27.21
CA ALA A 260 171.92 46.97 26.55
C ALA A 260 172.67 48.10 27.29
N GLN A 261 171.95 49.15 27.70
CA GLN A 261 172.51 50.29 28.44
C GLN A 261 173.07 49.87 29.81
N TYR A 262 172.42 48.95 30.51
CA TYR A 262 172.93 48.38 31.76
C TYR A 262 174.22 47.58 31.58
N LYS A 263 174.40 46.87 30.46
CA LYS A 263 175.64 46.13 30.17
C LYS A 263 176.81 47.06 29.84
N GLU A 264 176.54 48.20 29.20
CA GLU A 264 177.56 49.19 28.83
C GLU A 264 178.06 49.98 30.06
N ASN A 265 177.14 50.39 30.94
CA ASN A 265 177.48 51.10 32.17
C ASN A 265 178.29 50.22 33.15
N ALA A 266 177.93 48.94 33.28
CA ALA A 266 178.66 48.00 34.13
C ALA A 266 180.07 47.67 33.62
N ALA A 267 180.33 47.80 32.31
CA ALA A 267 181.65 47.62 31.71
C ALA A 267 182.55 48.86 31.92
N GLN A 268 181.99 50.07 31.87
CA GLN A 268 182.73 51.31 32.09
C GLN A 268 183.18 51.46 33.55
N GLU A 269 182.33 51.18 34.54
CA GLU A 269 182.69 51.34 35.96
C GLU A 269 183.83 50.40 36.42
N LYS A 270 183.95 49.22 35.80
CA LYS A 270 185.03 48.27 36.10
C LYS A 270 186.41 48.74 35.58
N SER A 271 186.43 49.54 34.50
CA SER A 271 187.68 50.08 33.92
C SER A 271 188.22 51.26 34.73
N THR A 272 187.34 52.15 35.19
CA THR A 272 187.72 53.37 35.94
C THR A 272 188.21 53.09 37.36
N LEU A 273 187.83 51.94 37.94
CA LEU A 273 188.24 51.56 39.30
C LEU A 273 189.68 51.03 39.36
N ILE A 274 190.18 50.41 38.28
CA ILE A 274 191.54 49.86 38.20
C ILE A 274 192.59 50.97 37.98
N GLU A 275 192.26 52.00 37.19
CA GLU A 275 193.17 53.14 36.94
C GLU A 275 193.34 54.07 38.17
N LYS A 276 192.31 54.24 38.99
CA LYS A 276 192.36 55.13 40.18
C LYS A 276 193.24 54.59 41.31
N HIS A 277 193.41 53.28 41.44
CA HIS A 277 194.22 52.69 42.52
C HIS A 277 195.74 52.68 42.22
N GLN A 278 196.15 52.82 40.95
CA GLN A 278 197.56 52.80 40.56
C GLN A 278 198.26 54.18 40.68
N GLN A 279 197.52 55.29 40.67
CA GLN A 279 198.07 56.67 40.70
C GLN A 279 198.11 57.33 42.08
N ALA A 280 197.33 56.86 43.06
CA ALA A 280 197.22 57.51 44.39
C ALA A 280 198.40 57.19 45.33
N LEU A 281 199.25 56.21 45.01
CA LEU A 281 200.29 55.68 45.91
C LEU A 281 201.67 56.37 45.80
N SER A 282 201.86 57.40 44.95
CA SER A 282 203.21 57.93 44.69
C SER A 282 203.53 59.36 45.16
N ARG A 283 202.59 60.30 45.42
CA ARG A 283 202.99 61.74 45.46
C ARG A 283 202.25 62.74 46.38
N ALA A 284 201.64 62.35 47.49
CA ALA A 284 201.11 63.38 48.42
C ALA A 284 201.47 63.12 49.90
N THR A 285 202.66 62.58 50.12
CA THR A 285 203.26 62.36 51.44
C THR A 285 203.89 63.62 52.06
N ASP A 286 204.10 64.74 51.33
CA ASP A 286 204.91 65.84 51.89
C ASP A 286 204.29 67.26 51.91
N SER A 287 202.98 67.45 51.70
CA SER A 287 202.37 68.79 51.70
C SER A 287 201.31 69.03 52.77
N LEU A 288 201.74 68.90 54.02
CA LEU A 288 201.43 69.83 55.12
C LEU A 288 199.95 70.20 55.39
N SER A 289 199.34 69.74 56.48
CA SER A 289 199.64 70.16 57.87
C SER A 289 199.28 71.61 58.25
N HIS A 290 198.48 72.38 57.49
CA HIS A 290 198.09 73.75 57.95
C HIS A 290 196.60 74.10 58.00
N THR A 291 195.67 73.24 57.60
CA THR A 291 194.25 73.64 57.54
C THR A 291 193.32 72.62 58.15
N ILE A 292 193.70 72.21 59.36
CA ILE A 292 192.82 71.59 60.36
C ILE A 292 192.06 72.65 61.18
N ALA A 293 192.41 73.94 61.13
CA ALA A 293 191.78 74.95 61.99
C ALA A 293 190.44 75.55 61.49
N ASP A 294 190.08 75.38 60.21
CA ASP A 294 188.92 76.09 59.62
C ASP A 294 187.67 75.21 59.42
N LEU A 295 187.79 73.89 59.54
CA LEU A 295 186.67 72.96 59.28
C LEU A 295 185.82 72.63 60.51
N GLU A 296 186.28 72.95 61.72
CA GLU A 296 185.47 72.76 62.94
C GLU A 296 184.30 73.75 63.07
N LYS A 297 184.29 74.86 62.30
CA LYS A 297 183.18 75.83 62.29
C LYS A 297 182.04 75.45 61.32
N ARG A 298 182.27 74.53 60.37
CA ARG A 298 181.27 74.15 59.34
C ARG A 298 180.45 72.90 59.67
N LEU A 299 180.77 72.20 60.75
CA LEU A 299 180.03 71.00 61.19
C LEU A 299 178.76 71.30 62.01
N SER A 300 178.52 72.57 62.37
CA SER A 300 177.30 73.00 63.08
C SER A 300 176.15 73.44 62.17
N THR A 301 176.34 73.46 60.84
CA THR A 301 175.34 73.99 59.88
C THR A 301 174.61 72.90 59.09
N THR A 302 175.16 71.69 59.00
CA THR A 302 174.66 70.63 58.09
C THR A 302 173.58 69.73 58.69
N GLU A 303 173.33 69.81 60.00
CA GLU A 303 172.30 69.01 60.68
C GLU A 303 170.89 69.65 60.61
N VAL A 304 170.81 70.96 60.34
CA VAL A 304 169.56 71.71 60.21
C VAL A 304 168.92 71.51 58.82
N ASP A 305 169.72 71.50 57.75
CA ASP A 305 169.21 71.43 56.36
C ASP A 305 168.58 70.05 55.99
N TYR A 306 169.00 68.97 56.66
CA TYR A 306 168.45 67.63 56.39
C TYR A 306 167.06 67.42 57.02
N ASN A 307 166.77 68.06 58.16
CA ASN A 307 165.46 67.98 58.80
C ASN A 307 164.40 68.85 58.11
N ASP A 308 164.80 70.00 57.57
CA ASP A 308 163.87 70.89 56.83
C ASP A 308 163.45 70.28 55.48
N THR A 309 164.33 69.52 54.83
CA THR A 309 164.00 68.86 53.55
C THR A 309 163.00 67.71 53.76
N ILE A 310 163.17 66.90 54.81
CA ILE A 310 162.25 65.79 55.14
C ILE A 310 160.85 66.30 55.53
N ASN A 311 160.78 67.39 56.30
CA ASN A 311 159.50 67.99 56.68
C ASN A 311 158.78 68.64 55.49
N SER A 312 159.51 69.23 54.52
CA SER A 312 158.90 69.78 53.31
C SER A 312 158.29 68.71 52.38
N LEU A 313 158.93 67.53 52.31
CA LEU A 313 158.47 66.41 51.48
C LEU A 313 157.25 65.71 52.07
N ASN A 314 157.19 65.56 53.40
CA ASN A 314 156.02 65.02 54.08
C ASN A 314 154.81 65.95 53.92
N LEU A 315 155.00 67.28 54.03
CA LEU A 315 153.92 68.25 53.81
C LEU A 315 153.40 68.24 52.37
N ALA A 316 154.29 68.14 51.37
CA ALA A 316 153.89 68.08 49.97
C ALA A 316 153.13 66.78 49.63
N HIS A 317 153.54 65.64 50.21
CA HIS A 317 152.84 64.37 50.02
C HIS A 317 151.45 64.38 50.68
N GLU A 318 151.32 64.94 51.89
CA GLU A 318 150.05 65.04 52.60
C GLU A 318 149.07 66.01 51.90
N GLN A 319 149.58 67.09 51.30
CA GLN A 319 148.80 68.01 50.45
C GLN A 319 148.36 67.37 49.12
N ALA A 320 149.20 66.55 48.48
CA ALA A 320 148.82 65.84 47.26
C ALA A 320 147.76 64.75 47.55
N LEU A 321 147.92 64.00 48.64
CA LEU A 321 146.98 62.96 49.04
C LEU A 321 145.61 63.53 49.41
N THR A 322 145.57 64.67 50.11
CA THR A 322 144.31 65.36 50.44
C THR A 322 143.64 65.95 49.20
N HIS A 323 144.41 66.48 48.24
CA HIS A 323 143.84 66.99 47.00
C HIS A 323 143.26 65.87 46.12
N GLU A 324 143.90 64.69 46.08
CA GLU A 324 143.41 63.54 45.33
C GLU A 324 142.17 62.91 46.00
N GLN A 325 142.16 62.82 47.34
CA GLN A 325 140.97 62.41 48.10
C GLN A 325 139.79 63.37 47.92
N SER A 326 140.05 64.69 47.88
CA SER A 326 139.02 65.70 47.60
C SER A 326 138.47 65.58 46.16
N ALA A 327 139.34 65.40 45.17
CA ALA A 327 138.92 65.27 43.77
C ALA A 327 138.10 63.98 43.54
N ILE A 328 138.48 62.88 44.19
CA ILE A 328 137.73 61.62 44.15
C ILE A 328 136.36 61.78 44.84
N ALA A 329 136.32 62.44 46.01
CA ALA A 329 135.07 62.70 46.72
C ALA A 329 134.09 63.54 45.88
N GLU A 330 134.57 64.62 45.25
CA GLU A 330 133.76 65.44 44.34
C GLU A 330 133.24 64.65 43.14
N GLN A 331 134.06 63.77 42.54
CA GLN A 331 133.64 62.94 41.42
C GLN A 331 132.57 61.92 41.79
N TYR A 332 132.68 61.28 42.97
CA TYR A 332 131.65 60.38 43.48
C TYR A 332 130.37 61.13 43.83
N GLN A 333 130.48 62.32 44.41
CA GLN A 333 129.32 63.13 44.80
C GLN A 333 128.57 63.65 43.57
N ALA A 334 129.29 64.05 42.52
CA ALA A 334 128.69 64.39 41.22
C ALA A 334 128.00 63.16 40.59
N LYS A 335 128.62 61.98 40.63
CA LYS A 335 128.03 60.75 40.07
C LYS A 335 126.79 60.28 40.85
N ILE A 336 126.77 60.45 42.17
CA ILE A 336 125.60 60.18 43.02
C ILE A 336 124.47 61.14 42.64
N ALA A 337 124.74 62.44 42.51
CA ALA A 337 123.72 63.41 42.10
C ALA A 337 123.11 63.09 40.72
N THR A 338 123.94 62.65 39.76
CA THR A 338 123.43 62.22 38.44
C THR A 338 122.57 60.96 38.54
N LEU A 339 122.95 59.98 39.37
CA LEU A 339 122.16 58.77 39.57
C LEU A 339 120.84 59.05 40.29
N GLU A 340 120.84 59.95 41.27
CA GLU A 340 119.61 60.41 41.94
C GLU A 340 118.67 61.11 40.94
N SER A 341 119.21 61.95 40.05
CA SER A 341 118.44 62.60 38.99
C SER A 341 117.81 61.58 38.04
N ILE A 342 118.57 60.59 37.57
CA ILE A 342 118.07 59.53 36.67
C ILE A 342 117.02 58.67 37.39
N THR A 343 117.24 58.36 38.66
CA THR A 343 116.29 57.58 39.47
C THR A 343 114.97 58.32 39.64
N ASN A 344 115.02 59.64 39.87
CA ASN A 344 113.83 60.48 39.97
C ASN A 344 113.07 60.58 38.64
N GLU A 345 113.77 60.73 37.50
CA GLU A 345 113.13 60.71 36.17
C GLU A 345 112.47 59.37 35.86
N GLN A 346 113.13 58.26 36.17
CA GLN A 346 112.57 56.92 35.97
C GLN A 346 111.36 56.70 36.88
N GLN A 347 111.41 57.16 38.14
CA GLN A 347 110.27 57.08 39.05
C GLN A 347 109.08 57.90 38.53
N GLN A 348 109.34 59.10 38.00
CA GLN A 348 108.30 59.92 37.39
C GLN A 348 107.67 59.25 36.15
N GLN A 349 108.47 58.62 35.28
CA GLN A 349 107.95 57.86 34.14
C GLN A 349 107.12 56.64 34.58
N ILE A 350 107.55 55.93 35.63
CA ILE A 350 106.79 54.82 36.21
C ILE A 350 105.44 55.32 36.73
N ASP A 351 105.41 56.46 37.42
CA ASP A 351 104.18 57.04 37.96
C ASP A 351 103.22 57.50 36.84
N GLU A 352 103.74 58.09 35.76
CA GLU A 352 102.95 58.48 34.59
C GLU A 352 102.35 57.25 33.86
N ILE A 353 103.15 56.19 33.66
CA ILE A 353 102.67 54.94 33.06
C ILE A 353 101.59 54.30 33.93
N ASN A 354 101.79 54.26 35.25
CA ASN A 354 100.81 53.72 36.19
C ASN A 354 99.51 54.51 36.17
N GLN A 355 99.59 55.84 36.09
CA GLN A 355 98.41 56.70 36.00
C GLN A 355 97.66 56.50 34.68
N GLN A 356 98.38 56.31 33.58
CA GLN A 356 97.79 56.01 32.27
C GLN A 356 97.11 54.63 32.26
N HIS A 357 97.78 53.59 32.79
CA HIS A 357 97.19 52.27 32.94
C HIS A 357 95.93 52.28 33.81
N ALA A 358 95.93 53.02 34.92
CA ALA A 358 94.76 53.15 35.78
C ALA A 358 93.55 53.78 35.04
N LYS A 359 93.79 54.81 34.23
CA LYS A 359 92.76 55.42 33.36
C LYS A 359 92.23 54.42 32.34
N THR A 360 93.10 53.72 31.62
CA THR A 360 92.71 52.74 30.59
C THR A 360 91.93 51.57 31.19
N ILE A 361 92.36 51.05 32.34
CA ILE A 361 91.66 49.96 33.04
C ILE A 361 90.26 50.41 33.47
N THR A 362 90.12 51.64 33.97
CA THR A 362 88.82 52.16 34.41
C THR A 362 87.87 52.39 33.22
N ALA A 363 88.39 52.93 32.11
CA ALA A 363 87.64 53.09 30.88
C ALA A 363 87.16 51.74 30.31
N LEU A 364 88.07 50.77 30.15
CA LEU A 364 87.73 49.42 29.67
C LEU A 364 86.73 48.71 30.59
N LYS A 365 86.87 48.88 31.91
CA LYS A 365 85.92 48.28 32.87
C LYS A 365 84.53 48.90 32.74
N SER A 366 84.45 50.22 32.59
CA SER A 366 83.18 50.92 32.35
C SER A 366 82.54 50.47 31.03
N GLU A 367 83.32 50.38 29.96
CA GLU A 367 82.85 50.03 28.62
C GLU A 367 82.37 48.57 28.57
N HIS A 368 83.10 47.65 29.19
CA HIS A 368 82.70 46.25 29.29
C HIS A 368 81.44 46.07 30.15
N GLN A 369 81.32 46.84 31.24
CA GLN A 369 80.15 46.80 32.13
C GLN A 369 78.92 47.38 31.45
N GLN A 370 79.07 48.41 30.62
CA GLN A 370 78.01 48.93 29.77
C GLN A 370 77.58 47.92 28.69
N ALA A 371 78.55 47.30 28.00
CA ALA A 371 78.25 46.30 26.97
C ALA A 371 77.50 45.09 27.55
N LEU A 372 77.85 44.65 28.76
CA LEU A 372 77.14 43.61 29.50
C LEU A 372 75.70 44.02 29.87
N ALA A 373 75.50 45.26 30.31
CA ALA A 373 74.16 45.78 30.59
C ALA A 373 73.30 45.80 29.31
N ASP A 374 73.84 46.33 28.21
CA ASP A 374 73.14 46.42 26.93
C ASP A 374 72.78 45.03 26.36
N THR A 375 73.68 44.03 26.50
CA THR A 375 73.37 42.65 26.10
C THR A 375 72.31 42.01 26.99
N HIS A 376 72.35 42.28 28.30
CA HIS A 376 71.37 41.74 29.23
C HIS A 376 69.98 42.33 28.98
N ASP A 377 69.89 43.64 28.78
CA ASP A 377 68.64 44.34 28.45
C ASP A 377 68.07 43.87 27.11
N ARG A 378 68.94 43.64 26.11
CA ARG A 378 68.51 43.11 24.81
C ARG A 378 68.01 41.66 24.90
N GLN A 379 68.66 40.82 25.72
CA GLN A 379 68.15 39.48 26.01
C GLN A 379 66.82 39.53 26.74
N ALA A 380 66.66 40.40 27.74
CA ALA A 380 65.42 40.56 28.48
C ALA A 380 64.27 41.04 27.58
N TYR A 381 64.55 41.97 26.66
CA TYR A 381 63.58 42.44 25.67
C TYR A 381 63.14 41.32 24.73
N LEU A 382 64.08 40.59 24.12
CA LEU A 382 63.77 39.48 23.21
C LEU A 382 63.03 38.34 23.90
N LEU A 383 63.38 38.03 25.16
CA LEU A 383 62.64 37.06 25.97
C LEU A 383 61.20 37.51 26.20
N CYS A 384 60.99 38.78 26.56
CA CYS A 384 59.67 39.33 26.83
C CYS A 384 58.80 39.40 25.56
N GLU A 385 59.40 39.75 24.42
CA GLU A 385 58.73 39.75 23.11
C GLU A 385 58.35 38.33 22.67
N ALA A 386 59.24 37.35 22.87
CA ALA A 386 58.98 35.96 22.57
C ALA A 386 57.91 35.34 23.50
N THR A 387 57.93 35.62 24.81
CA THR A 387 56.87 35.16 25.72
C THR A 387 55.54 35.80 25.39
N LYS A 388 55.51 37.10 25.06
CA LYS A 388 54.27 37.77 24.69
C LYS A 388 53.66 37.22 23.40
N GLY A 389 54.48 37.00 22.36
CA GLY A 389 54.01 36.37 21.12
C GLY A 389 53.53 34.92 21.34
N SER A 390 54.20 34.16 22.21
CA SER A 390 53.74 32.84 22.63
C SER A 390 52.40 32.89 23.38
N ASP A 391 52.25 33.81 24.33
CA ASP A 391 51.04 33.95 25.14
C ASP A 391 49.84 34.38 24.28
N ASP A 392 50.03 35.30 23.33
CA ASP A 392 48.99 35.74 22.40
C ASP A 392 48.50 34.56 21.53
N VAL A 393 49.43 33.75 20.98
CA VAL A 393 49.08 32.54 20.19
C VAL A 393 48.39 31.47 21.05
N ILE A 394 48.84 31.27 22.29
CA ILE A 394 48.19 30.34 23.23
C ILE A 394 46.77 30.80 23.55
N GLN A 395 46.56 32.11 23.72
CA GLN A 395 45.25 32.67 24.02
C GLN A 395 44.30 32.52 22.83
N GLU A 396 44.78 32.77 21.62
CA GLU A 396 44.01 32.61 20.37
C GLU A 396 43.62 31.14 20.14
N LEU A 397 44.57 30.21 20.30
CA LEU A 397 44.31 28.76 20.21
C LEU A 397 43.31 28.26 21.26
N ASN A 398 43.40 28.75 22.50
CA ASN A 398 42.45 28.37 23.56
C ASN A 398 41.04 28.88 23.26
N GLN A 399 40.93 30.07 22.67
CA GLN A 399 39.64 30.62 22.26
C GLN A 399 39.04 29.81 21.10
N GLU A 400 39.83 29.48 20.07
CA GLU A 400 39.38 28.65 18.95
C GLU A 400 38.97 27.23 19.42
N LEU A 401 39.69 26.66 20.40
CA LEU A 401 39.33 25.39 21.05
C LEU A 401 37.98 25.48 21.79
N ALA A 402 37.74 26.57 22.52
CA ALA A 402 36.48 26.79 23.22
C ALA A 402 35.30 26.95 22.26
N GLU A 403 35.49 27.66 21.15
CA GLU A 403 34.48 27.84 20.09
C GLU A 403 34.15 26.49 19.41
N ARG A 404 35.18 25.70 19.07
CA ARG A 404 34.97 24.35 18.52
C ARG A 404 34.29 23.41 19.52
N GLN A 405 34.64 23.50 20.80
CA GLN A 405 33.98 22.70 21.84
C GLN A 405 32.49 23.06 21.96
N HIS A 406 32.16 24.35 21.92
CA HIS A 406 30.76 24.81 21.91
C HIS A 406 30.01 24.27 20.68
N ALA A 407 30.61 24.35 19.49
CA ALA A 407 29.99 23.81 18.28
C ALA A 407 29.78 22.29 18.34
N ILE A 408 30.71 21.54 18.95
CA ILE A 408 30.55 20.11 19.20
C ILE A 408 29.37 19.84 20.12
N ASP A 409 29.25 20.57 21.22
CA ASP A 409 28.16 20.40 22.19
C ASP A 409 26.80 20.72 21.54
N GLU A 410 26.75 21.76 20.70
CA GLU A 410 25.54 22.16 19.96
C GLU A 410 25.12 21.09 18.92
N LEU A 411 26.08 20.54 18.17
CA LEU A 411 25.84 19.41 17.27
C LEU A 411 25.36 18.16 18.02
N LYS A 412 25.87 17.93 19.24
CA LYS A 412 25.47 16.80 20.08
C LYS A 412 24.01 16.91 20.50
N ILE A 413 23.57 18.11 20.89
CA ILE A 413 22.16 18.41 21.21
C ILE A 413 21.27 18.22 19.97
N GLN A 414 21.71 18.68 18.80
CA GLN A 414 20.96 18.49 17.56
C GLN A 414 20.83 17.01 17.18
N LEU A 415 21.89 16.22 17.37
CA LEU A 415 21.89 14.78 17.14
C LEU A 415 20.90 14.07 18.06
N GLU A 416 20.92 14.38 19.37
CA GLU A 416 20.01 13.80 20.36
C GLU A 416 18.55 14.12 20.02
N LYS A 417 18.27 15.33 19.54
CA LYS A 417 16.94 15.76 19.10
C LYS A 417 16.49 15.01 17.83
N ALA A 418 17.39 14.80 16.87
CA ALA A 418 17.13 14.02 15.66
C ALA A 418 16.86 12.54 15.99
N GLU A 419 17.61 11.95 16.93
CA GLU A 419 17.39 10.57 17.39
C GLU A 419 16.03 10.41 18.07
N GLN A 420 15.66 11.34 18.97
CA GLN A 420 14.32 11.35 19.58
C GLN A 420 13.21 11.47 18.54
N GLN A 421 13.38 12.34 17.54
CA GLN A 421 12.40 12.51 16.47
C GLN A 421 12.29 11.24 15.60
N SER A 422 13.40 10.57 15.32
CA SER A 422 13.42 9.29 14.61
C SER A 422 12.73 8.17 15.40
N GLN A 423 12.88 8.13 16.72
CA GLN A 423 12.16 7.18 17.58
C GLN A 423 10.66 7.43 17.55
N LEU A 424 10.24 8.71 17.61
CA LEU A 424 8.83 9.09 17.55
C LEU A 424 8.19 8.67 16.21
N LEU A 425 8.86 8.97 15.10
CA LEU A 425 8.43 8.56 13.76
C LEU A 425 8.34 7.03 13.64
N THR A 426 9.30 6.29 14.20
CA THR A 426 9.26 4.82 14.22
C THR A 426 8.03 4.31 14.99
N GLN A 427 7.68 4.97 16.09
CA GLN A 427 6.52 4.63 16.90
C GLN A 427 5.20 4.91 16.13
N GLU A 428 5.12 6.05 15.44
CA GLU A 428 3.97 6.39 14.57
C GLU A 428 3.83 5.41 13.40
N ILE A 429 4.93 5.03 12.74
CA ILE A 429 4.93 4.02 11.67
C ILE A 429 4.37 2.69 12.20
N ASN A 430 4.78 2.26 13.39
CA ASN A 430 4.27 1.03 14.00
C ASN A 430 2.77 1.13 14.32
N GLN A 431 2.30 2.29 14.80
CA GLN A 431 0.87 2.52 15.04
C GLN A 431 0.07 2.47 13.73
N HIS A 432 0.52 3.15 12.69
CA HIS A 432 -0.11 3.12 11.37
C HIS A 432 -0.08 1.72 10.73
N THR A 433 1.00 0.97 10.92
CA THR A 433 1.11 -0.42 10.44
C THR A 433 0.08 -1.31 11.12
N ASN A 434 -0.04 -1.23 12.44
CA ASN A 434 -1.05 -1.98 13.20
C ASN A 434 -2.47 -1.56 12.82
N HIS A 435 -2.70 -0.27 12.60
CA HIS A 435 -4.00 0.21 12.13
C HIS A 435 -4.35 -0.31 10.73
N THR A 436 -3.37 -0.34 9.83
CA THR A 436 -3.54 -0.89 8.47
C THR A 436 -3.84 -2.39 8.51
N LEU A 437 -3.16 -3.15 9.37
CA LEU A 437 -3.46 -4.57 9.58
C LEU A 437 -4.91 -4.76 10.07
N SER A 438 -5.36 -3.97 11.04
CA SER A 438 -6.74 -4.03 11.53
C SER A 438 -7.77 -3.65 10.46
N LEU A 439 -7.48 -2.66 9.61
CA LEU A 439 -8.34 -2.31 8.48
C LEU A 439 -8.39 -3.44 7.44
N ASN A 440 -7.28 -4.11 7.16
CA ASN A 440 -7.25 -5.25 6.26
C ASN A 440 -8.08 -6.42 6.81
N GLU A 441 -7.96 -6.74 8.11
CA GLU A 441 -8.82 -7.76 8.74
C GLU A 441 -10.31 -7.40 8.63
N GLN A 442 -10.67 -6.11 8.74
CA GLN A 442 -12.05 -5.67 8.52
C GLN A 442 -12.50 -5.74 7.07
N ILE A 443 -11.58 -5.56 6.10
CA ILE A 443 -11.88 -5.73 4.67
C ILE A 443 -12.11 -7.21 4.38
N ASP A 444 -11.24 -8.11 4.86
CA ASP A 444 -11.39 -9.55 4.68
C ASP A 444 -12.73 -10.05 5.27
N ALA A 445 -13.09 -9.57 6.47
CA ALA A 445 -14.39 -9.89 7.07
C ALA A 445 -15.58 -9.36 6.25
N LYS A 446 -15.44 -8.20 5.58
CA LYS A 446 -16.48 -7.68 4.68
C LYS A 446 -16.54 -8.47 3.37
N ASP A 447 -15.41 -8.92 2.84
CA ASP A 447 -15.36 -9.77 1.65
C ASP A 447 -16.04 -11.13 1.92
N ASP A 448 -15.83 -11.71 3.10
CA ASP A 448 -16.57 -12.91 3.54
C ASP A 448 -18.09 -12.67 3.59
N VAL A 449 -18.53 -11.52 4.12
CA VAL A 449 -19.96 -11.14 4.15
C VAL A 449 -20.50 -10.92 2.73
N ILE A 450 -19.72 -10.31 1.83
CA ILE A 450 -20.09 -10.13 0.43
C ILE A 450 -20.28 -11.49 -0.25
N GLU A 451 -19.38 -12.45 -0.02
CA GLU A 451 -19.49 -13.78 -0.63
C GLU A 451 -20.67 -14.58 -0.06
N GLN A 452 -20.97 -14.43 1.24
CA GLN A 452 -22.19 -14.97 1.85
C GLN A 452 -23.46 -14.35 1.24
N LEU A 453 -23.50 -13.02 1.08
CA LEU A 453 -24.61 -12.32 0.44
C LEU A 453 -24.80 -12.76 -1.01
N LYS A 454 -23.72 -12.89 -1.76
CA LYS A 454 -23.74 -13.35 -3.16
C LYS A 454 -24.30 -14.78 -3.27
N THR A 455 -23.90 -15.66 -2.37
CA THR A 455 -24.44 -17.03 -2.27
C THR A 455 -25.93 -17.02 -1.95
N SER A 456 -26.35 -16.19 -0.98
CA SER A 456 -27.75 -16.03 -0.58
C SER A 456 -28.62 -15.46 -1.72
N VAL A 457 -28.13 -14.43 -2.42
CA VAL A 457 -28.80 -13.82 -3.58
C VAL A 457 -28.94 -14.83 -4.72
N SER A 458 -27.92 -15.65 -4.99
CA SER A 458 -27.99 -16.72 -6.00
C SER A 458 -29.02 -17.79 -5.62
N ALA A 459 -29.08 -18.18 -4.35
CA ALA A 459 -30.09 -19.11 -3.84
C ALA A 459 -31.51 -18.52 -3.94
N ALA A 460 -31.68 -17.24 -3.59
CA ALA A 460 -32.94 -16.52 -3.74
C ALA A 460 -33.38 -16.41 -5.20
N ALA A 461 -32.46 -16.07 -6.13
CA ALA A 461 -32.73 -16.02 -7.56
C ALA A 461 -33.16 -17.39 -8.11
N THR A 462 -32.49 -18.46 -7.68
CA THR A 462 -32.87 -19.83 -8.02
C THR A 462 -34.28 -20.15 -7.52
N LYS A 463 -34.62 -19.75 -6.28
CA LYS A 463 -35.96 -19.97 -5.72
C LYS A 463 -37.03 -19.15 -6.42
N ILE A 464 -36.75 -17.90 -6.78
CA ILE A 464 -37.64 -17.05 -7.58
C ILE A 464 -37.92 -17.69 -8.93
N ASN A 465 -36.89 -18.21 -9.61
CA ASN A 465 -37.07 -18.91 -10.90
C ASN A 465 -37.95 -20.16 -10.75
N GLN A 466 -37.74 -20.95 -9.68
CA GLN A 466 -38.60 -22.10 -9.38
C GLN A 466 -40.06 -21.69 -9.14
N LEU A 467 -40.30 -20.68 -8.29
CA LEU A 467 -41.64 -20.17 -8.00
C LEU A 467 -42.31 -19.59 -9.26
N THR A 468 -41.55 -18.94 -10.13
CA THR A 468 -42.04 -18.42 -11.41
C THR A 468 -42.49 -19.56 -12.32
N GLN A 469 -41.71 -20.64 -12.39
CA GLN A 469 -42.06 -21.83 -13.17
C GLN A 469 -43.28 -22.57 -12.59
N GLU A 470 -43.38 -22.68 -11.26
CA GLU A 470 -44.55 -23.23 -10.58
C GLU A 470 -45.81 -22.38 -10.86
N LEU A 471 -45.67 -21.05 -10.86
CA LEU A 471 -46.76 -20.13 -11.18
C LEU A 471 -47.20 -20.24 -12.66
N GLU A 472 -46.27 -20.36 -13.60
CA GLU A 472 -46.58 -20.60 -15.01
C GLU A 472 -47.33 -21.93 -15.20
N THR A 473 -46.86 -22.99 -14.55
CA THR A 473 -47.50 -24.31 -14.61
C THR A 473 -48.93 -24.26 -14.04
N SER A 474 -49.10 -23.60 -12.89
CA SER A 474 -50.42 -23.38 -12.26
C SER A 474 -51.34 -22.54 -13.15
N THR A 475 -50.81 -21.50 -13.80
CA THR A 475 -51.57 -20.65 -14.72
C THR A 475 -52.03 -21.44 -15.94
N GLN A 476 -51.17 -22.30 -16.51
CA GLN A 476 -51.54 -23.17 -17.62
C GLN A 476 -52.61 -24.19 -17.21
N ALA A 477 -52.48 -24.80 -16.03
CA ALA A 477 -53.48 -25.71 -15.48
C ALA A 477 -54.84 -25.00 -15.30
N TYR A 478 -54.84 -23.79 -14.74
CA TYR A 478 -56.05 -22.97 -14.61
C TYR A 478 -56.70 -22.66 -15.97
N GLN A 479 -55.93 -22.33 -17.00
CA GLN A 479 -56.47 -22.10 -18.35
C GLN A 479 -57.05 -23.38 -18.96
N ALA A 480 -56.42 -24.53 -18.73
CA ALA A 480 -56.95 -25.83 -19.15
C ALA A 480 -58.27 -26.15 -18.45
N ASP A 481 -58.35 -25.93 -17.13
CA ASP A 481 -59.57 -26.11 -16.34
C ASP A 481 -60.68 -25.15 -16.78
N LYS A 482 -60.36 -23.87 -17.03
CA LYS A 482 -61.31 -22.89 -17.56
C LYS A 482 -61.87 -23.33 -18.92
N THR A 483 -61.03 -23.89 -19.79
CA THR A 483 -61.45 -24.40 -21.10
C THR A 483 -62.34 -25.63 -20.93
N SER A 484 -61.95 -26.57 -20.07
CA SER A 484 -62.72 -27.77 -19.72
C SER A 484 -64.09 -27.41 -19.14
N PHE A 485 -64.14 -26.45 -18.22
CA PHE A 485 -65.38 -25.94 -17.63
C PHE A 485 -66.30 -25.31 -18.69
N THR A 486 -65.74 -24.53 -19.62
CA THR A 486 -66.51 -23.95 -20.73
C THR A 486 -67.08 -25.04 -21.65
N GLN A 487 -66.33 -26.11 -21.93
CA GLN A 487 -66.81 -27.26 -22.67
C GLN A 487 -67.91 -28.02 -21.91
N GLN A 488 -67.77 -28.21 -20.60
CA GLN A 488 -68.83 -28.79 -19.76
C GLN A 488 -70.10 -27.92 -19.76
N GLN A 489 -69.96 -26.59 -19.72
CA GLN A 489 -71.10 -25.69 -19.79
C GLN A 489 -71.83 -25.81 -21.15
N GLN A 490 -71.09 -25.94 -22.25
CA GLN A 490 -71.66 -26.18 -23.57
C GLN A 490 -72.33 -27.56 -23.67
N SER A 491 -71.71 -28.62 -23.17
CA SER A 491 -72.30 -29.96 -23.19
C SER A 491 -73.56 -30.03 -22.33
N PHE A 492 -73.59 -29.33 -21.20
CA PHE A 492 -74.78 -29.17 -20.37
C PHE A 492 -75.90 -28.42 -21.11
N ALA A 493 -75.59 -27.33 -21.81
CA ALA A 493 -76.56 -26.62 -22.63
C ALA A 493 -77.13 -27.50 -23.75
N GLN A 494 -76.29 -28.31 -24.41
CA GLN A 494 -76.72 -29.28 -25.42
C GLN A 494 -77.58 -30.39 -24.83
N ALA A 495 -77.21 -30.92 -23.66
CA ALA A 495 -78.01 -31.93 -22.95
C ALA A 495 -79.39 -31.37 -22.57
N LYS A 496 -79.43 -30.14 -22.06
CA LYS A 496 -80.69 -29.44 -21.75
C LYS A 496 -81.56 -29.26 -23.00
N ALA A 497 -80.97 -28.90 -24.14
CA ALA A 497 -81.70 -28.79 -25.41
C ALA A 497 -82.23 -30.16 -25.90
N ARG A 498 -81.45 -31.23 -25.75
CA ARG A 498 -81.89 -32.60 -26.08
C ARG A 498 -83.03 -33.06 -25.18
N ILE A 499 -82.98 -32.76 -23.88
CA ILE A 499 -84.08 -33.05 -22.95
C ILE A 499 -85.35 -32.31 -23.39
N GLY A 500 -85.28 -31.01 -23.69
CA GLY A 500 -86.44 -30.27 -24.20
C GLY A 500 -86.99 -30.83 -25.52
N GLY A 501 -86.13 -31.31 -26.42
CA GLY A 501 -86.55 -32.00 -27.64
C GLY A 501 -87.21 -33.36 -27.37
N ALA A 502 -86.68 -34.15 -26.43
CA ALA A 502 -87.25 -35.42 -26.03
C ALA A 502 -88.60 -35.24 -25.32
N GLU A 503 -88.75 -34.22 -24.48
CA GLU A 503 -90.02 -33.86 -23.85
C GLU A 503 -91.09 -33.51 -24.89
N ALA A 504 -90.74 -32.71 -25.91
CA ALA A 504 -91.64 -32.43 -27.03
C ALA A 504 -92.02 -33.70 -27.81
N GLN A 505 -91.08 -34.61 -28.03
CA GLN A 505 -91.33 -35.87 -28.71
C GLN A 505 -92.23 -36.81 -27.88
N VAL A 506 -92.05 -36.86 -26.56
CA VAL A 506 -92.94 -37.61 -25.66
C VAL A 506 -94.36 -37.04 -25.69
N GLU A 507 -94.51 -35.72 -25.73
CA GLU A 507 -95.83 -35.09 -25.82
C GLU A 507 -96.50 -35.37 -27.17
N GLN A 508 -95.73 -35.35 -28.26
CA GLN A 508 -96.22 -35.79 -29.58
C GLN A 508 -96.66 -37.25 -29.56
N LEU A 509 -95.86 -38.15 -28.99
CA LEU A 509 -96.21 -39.57 -28.88
C LEU A 509 -97.45 -39.79 -28.01
N LYS A 510 -97.66 -39.01 -26.94
CA LYS A 510 -98.91 -39.05 -26.16
C LYS A 510 -100.11 -38.63 -26.99
N GLN A 511 -100.00 -37.58 -27.79
CA GLN A 511 -101.07 -37.14 -28.68
C GLN A 511 -101.37 -38.19 -29.76
N GLU A 512 -100.34 -38.83 -30.33
CA GLU A 512 -100.51 -39.95 -31.27
C GLU A 512 -101.17 -41.16 -30.60
N ASN A 513 -100.76 -41.52 -29.38
CA ASN A 513 -101.40 -42.59 -28.61
C ASN A 513 -102.87 -42.26 -28.31
N ALA A 514 -103.21 -41.01 -28.01
CA ALA A 514 -104.60 -40.59 -27.83
C ALA A 514 -105.42 -40.73 -29.13
N LYS A 515 -104.82 -40.39 -30.28
CA LYS A 515 -105.44 -40.64 -31.60
C LYS A 515 -105.62 -42.12 -31.89
N LEU A 516 -104.61 -42.94 -31.62
CA LEU A 516 -104.68 -44.40 -31.78
C LEU A 516 -105.75 -45.01 -30.87
N ALA A 517 -105.84 -44.58 -29.61
CA ALA A 517 -106.88 -45.02 -28.68
C ALA A 517 -108.29 -44.68 -29.22
N SER A 518 -108.48 -43.46 -29.75
CA SER A 518 -109.73 -43.06 -30.43
C SER A 518 -110.04 -43.93 -31.65
N GLN A 519 -109.04 -44.27 -32.46
CA GLN A 519 -109.22 -45.18 -33.61
C GLN A 519 -109.58 -46.60 -33.15
N ILE A 520 -108.96 -47.11 -32.09
CA ILE A 520 -109.28 -48.43 -31.51
C ILE A 520 -110.71 -48.45 -30.98
N GLU A 521 -111.14 -47.42 -30.26
CA GLU A 521 -112.53 -47.24 -29.82
C GLU A 521 -113.50 -47.27 -31.01
N PHE A 522 -113.19 -46.53 -32.08
CA PHE A 522 -113.99 -46.52 -33.30
C PHE A 522 -114.08 -47.92 -33.96
N VAL A 523 -112.94 -48.61 -34.12
CA VAL A 523 -112.90 -49.97 -34.68
C VAL A 523 -113.65 -50.95 -33.79
N LYS A 524 -113.51 -50.84 -32.46
CA LYS A 524 -114.21 -51.69 -31.50
C LYS A 524 -115.72 -51.49 -31.59
N SER A 525 -116.19 -50.25 -31.66
CA SER A 525 -117.60 -49.91 -31.86
C SER A 525 -118.13 -50.48 -33.19
N ASN A 526 -117.37 -50.33 -34.28
CA ASN A 526 -117.76 -50.83 -35.60
C ASN A 526 -117.75 -52.38 -35.65
N ASN A 527 -116.80 -53.02 -34.99
CA ASN A 527 -116.75 -54.47 -34.84
C ASN A 527 -117.90 -54.98 -33.97
N ILE A 528 -118.25 -54.30 -32.87
CA ILE A 528 -119.42 -54.65 -32.05
C ILE A 528 -120.70 -54.56 -32.90
N ALA A 529 -120.87 -53.50 -33.70
CA ALA A 529 -122.00 -53.36 -34.60
C ALA A 529 -122.04 -54.45 -35.69
N THR A 530 -120.88 -54.85 -36.20
CA THR A 530 -120.75 -55.92 -37.20
C THR A 530 -121.04 -57.29 -36.61
N VAL A 531 -120.51 -57.60 -35.42
CA VAL A 531 -120.79 -58.83 -34.68
C VAL A 531 -122.27 -58.90 -34.33
N ALA A 532 -122.88 -57.82 -33.84
CA ALA A 532 -124.32 -57.78 -33.57
C ALA A 532 -125.14 -58.12 -34.83
N ARG A 533 -124.81 -57.52 -35.99
CA ARG A 533 -125.45 -57.87 -37.28
C ARG A 533 -125.25 -59.34 -37.66
N LEU A 534 -124.04 -59.88 -37.49
CA LEU A 534 -123.75 -61.28 -37.82
C LEU A 534 -124.49 -62.25 -36.89
N THR A 535 -124.59 -61.94 -35.60
CA THR A 535 -125.36 -62.71 -34.62
C THR A 535 -126.84 -62.71 -34.99
N THR A 536 -127.45 -61.56 -35.28
CA THR A 536 -128.86 -61.50 -35.72
C THR A 536 -129.08 -62.28 -37.02
N LYS A 537 -128.13 -62.24 -37.95
CA LYS A 537 -128.22 -63.00 -39.21
C LYS A 537 -128.04 -64.51 -38.99
N SER A 538 -127.20 -64.91 -38.03
CA SER A 538 -127.02 -66.30 -37.59
C SER A 538 -128.27 -66.84 -36.89
N GLU A 539 -128.90 -66.06 -36.01
CA GLU A 539 -130.17 -66.40 -35.36
C GLU A 539 -131.29 -66.58 -36.39
N GLN A 540 -131.38 -65.67 -37.38
CA GLN A 540 -132.31 -65.83 -38.50
C GLN A 540 -132.03 -67.09 -39.33
N ALA A 541 -130.76 -67.44 -39.55
CA ALA A 541 -130.38 -68.66 -40.25
C ALA A 541 -130.77 -69.92 -39.45
N GLN A 542 -130.55 -69.92 -38.13
CA GLN A 542 -130.96 -71.03 -37.25
C GLN A 542 -132.48 -71.23 -37.24
N LEU A 543 -133.27 -70.14 -37.16
CA LEU A 543 -134.73 -70.23 -37.26
C LEU A 543 -135.18 -70.82 -38.61
N LYS A 544 -134.48 -70.48 -39.70
CA LYS A 544 -134.75 -71.01 -41.03
C LYS A 544 -134.36 -72.48 -41.17
N VAL A 545 -133.24 -72.90 -40.55
CA VAL A 545 -132.85 -74.32 -40.46
C VAL A 545 -133.91 -75.12 -39.71
N HIS A 546 -134.37 -74.65 -38.55
CA HIS A 546 -135.43 -75.32 -37.81
C HIS A 546 -136.74 -75.45 -38.59
N ALA A 547 -137.11 -74.41 -39.36
CA ALA A 547 -138.28 -74.47 -40.25
C ALA A 547 -138.12 -75.52 -41.37
N LEU A 548 -136.92 -75.63 -41.95
CA LEU A 548 -136.61 -76.63 -42.98
C LEU A 548 -136.54 -78.05 -42.41
N GLU A 549 -136.04 -78.22 -41.19
CA GLU A 549 -136.04 -79.51 -40.48
C GLU A 549 -137.47 -80.01 -40.23
N ASN A 550 -138.38 -79.14 -39.79
CA ASN A 550 -139.80 -79.48 -39.64
C ASN A 550 -140.45 -79.86 -40.99
N GLN A 551 -140.12 -79.15 -42.09
CA GLN A 551 -140.59 -79.54 -43.42
C GLN A 551 -140.05 -80.90 -43.86
N LEU A 552 -138.80 -81.22 -43.52
CA LEU A 552 -138.17 -82.50 -43.85
C LEU A 552 -138.79 -83.66 -43.07
N GLU A 553 -139.10 -83.50 -41.78
CA GLU A 553 -139.84 -84.50 -41.01
C GLU A 553 -141.23 -84.77 -41.60
N GLN A 554 -141.92 -83.72 -42.05
CA GLN A 554 -143.22 -83.83 -42.70
C GLN A 554 -143.14 -84.56 -44.06
N GLU A 555 -142.12 -84.27 -44.86
CA GLU A 555 -141.81 -84.99 -46.11
C GLU A 555 -141.44 -86.47 -45.87
N GLN A 556 -140.70 -86.78 -44.81
CA GLN A 556 -140.37 -88.17 -44.45
C GLN A 556 -141.60 -88.97 -44.00
N ALA A 557 -142.55 -88.34 -43.32
CA ALA A 557 -143.84 -88.96 -42.98
C ALA A 557 -144.64 -89.28 -44.26
N ASN A 558 -144.76 -88.32 -45.19
CA ASN A 558 -145.45 -88.49 -46.47
C ASN A 558 -144.78 -89.56 -47.37
N SER A 559 -143.44 -89.64 -47.36
CA SER A 559 -142.71 -90.68 -48.10
C SER A 559 -142.95 -92.09 -47.53
N LYS A 560 -143.31 -92.24 -46.26
CA LYS A 560 -143.61 -93.53 -45.64
C LYS A 560 -144.97 -94.05 -46.13
N GLU A 561 -145.99 -93.19 -46.16
CA GLU A 561 -147.30 -93.47 -46.74
C GLU A 561 -147.22 -93.83 -48.24
N ALA A 562 -146.45 -93.05 -49.03
CA ALA A 562 -146.26 -93.33 -50.46
C ALA A 562 -145.53 -94.67 -50.74
N LYS A 563 -144.73 -95.16 -49.79
CA LYS A 563 -144.06 -96.48 -49.89
C LYS A 563 -145.04 -97.62 -49.66
N GLU A 564 -145.97 -97.47 -48.72
CA GLU A 564 -147.03 -98.46 -48.46
C GLU A 564 -148.02 -98.55 -49.63
N GLU A 565 -148.42 -97.42 -50.23
CA GLU A 565 -149.23 -97.43 -51.47
C GLU A 565 -148.52 -98.09 -52.66
N ARG A 566 -147.20 -97.91 -52.80
CA ARG A 566 -146.41 -98.58 -53.85
C ARG A 566 -146.38 -100.09 -53.71
N VAL A 567 -146.41 -100.62 -52.48
CA VAL A 567 -146.49 -102.08 -52.24
C VAL A 567 -147.85 -102.61 -52.71
N ILE A 568 -148.94 -101.91 -52.37
CA ILE A 568 -150.31 -102.28 -52.78
C ILE A 568 -150.48 -102.20 -54.31
N LEU A 569 -149.93 -101.17 -54.96
CA LEU A 569 -149.96 -101.02 -56.42
C LEU A 569 -149.15 -102.12 -57.13
N ARG A 570 -148.01 -102.53 -56.57
CA ARG A 570 -147.17 -103.59 -57.14
C ARG A 570 -147.84 -104.96 -57.07
N GLU A 571 -148.63 -105.24 -56.03
CA GLU A 571 -149.48 -106.44 -55.97
C GLU A 571 -150.61 -106.41 -57.01
N LYS A 572 -151.25 -105.25 -57.23
CA LYS A 572 -152.28 -105.10 -58.28
C LYS A 572 -151.74 -105.28 -59.70
N ILE A 573 -150.51 -104.82 -59.99
CA ILE A 573 -149.88 -104.99 -61.31
C ILE A 573 -149.56 -106.46 -61.60
N LYS A 574 -149.05 -107.21 -60.62
CA LYS A 574 -148.79 -108.65 -60.78
C LYS A 574 -150.07 -109.45 -61.07
N LEU A 575 -151.22 -109.03 -60.52
CA LEU A 575 -152.50 -109.66 -60.81
C LEU A 575 -153.00 -109.37 -62.23
N MET A 576 -152.68 -108.19 -62.79
CA MET A 576 -153.04 -107.80 -64.17
C MET A 576 -152.17 -108.50 -65.22
N GLU A 577 -150.87 -108.67 -64.98
CA GLU A 577 -149.96 -109.38 -65.91
C GLU A 577 -150.35 -110.85 -66.10
N TYR A 578 -150.84 -111.51 -65.04
CA TYR A 578 -151.33 -112.89 -65.12
C TYR A 578 -152.60 -113.01 -65.98
N ASN A 579 -153.50 -112.01 -65.93
CA ASN A 579 -154.73 -112.01 -66.73
C ASN A 579 -154.51 -111.64 -68.21
N GLN A 580 -153.50 -110.81 -68.52
CA GLN A 580 -153.18 -110.44 -69.89
C GLN A 580 -152.53 -111.59 -70.67
N THR A 581 -151.67 -112.39 -70.03
CA THR A 581 -150.98 -113.52 -70.68
C THR A 581 -151.98 -114.58 -71.18
N ASN A 582 -153.07 -114.80 -70.44
CA ASN A 582 -154.12 -115.78 -70.78
C ASN A 582 -155.03 -115.31 -71.94
N THR A 583 -155.03 -114.01 -72.27
CA THR A 583 -155.85 -113.45 -73.36
C THR A 583 -155.09 -113.43 -74.69
N PHE A 584 -153.77 -113.23 -74.67
CA PHE A 584 -152.96 -113.14 -75.88
C PHE A 584 -152.83 -114.47 -76.62
N GLU A 585 -152.69 -115.60 -75.91
CA GLU A 585 -152.66 -116.93 -76.55
C GLU A 585 -153.98 -117.31 -77.24
N ARG A 586 -155.13 -116.81 -76.76
CA ARG A 586 -156.43 -117.07 -77.40
C ARG A 586 -156.60 -116.29 -78.71
N LEU A 587 -155.96 -115.12 -78.86
CA LEU A 587 -156.05 -114.29 -80.07
C LEU A 587 -155.10 -114.76 -81.18
N THR A 588 -153.90 -115.25 -80.84
CA THR A 588 -152.95 -115.78 -81.84
C THR A 588 -153.52 -117.01 -82.57
N ASN A 589 -154.27 -117.86 -81.86
CA ASN A 589 -154.98 -119.01 -82.45
C ASN A 589 -156.11 -118.63 -83.43
N SER A 590 -156.55 -117.37 -83.47
CA SER A 590 -157.64 -116.92 -84.34
C SER A 590 -157.16 -116.31 -85.65
N ALA A 591 -156.01 -115.62 -85.64
CA ALA A 591 -155.47 -114.95 -86.82
C ALA A 591 -154.87 -115.92 -87.86
N GLU A 592 -154.23 -117.02 -87.43
CA GLU A 592 -153.62 -117.97 -88.37
C GLU A 592 -154.66 -118.76 -89.18
N LYS A 593 -155.86 -119.00 -88.63
CA LYS A 593 -156.96 -119.65 -89.36
C LYS A 593 -157.56 -118.79 -90.47
N ALA A 594 -157.49 -117.46 -90.36
CA ALA A 594 -158.04 -116.55 -91.36
C ALA A 594 -157.13 -116.39 -92.59
N ASN A 595 -155.81 -116.51 -92.40
CA ASN A 595 -154.85 -116.14 -93.45
C ASN A 595 -154.54 -117.25 -94.48
N HIS A 596 -155.01 -118.49 -94.29
CA HIS A 596 -154.85 -119.53 -95.32
C HIS A 596 -156.10 -119.81 -96.15
N ARG A 597 -157.29 -119.46 -95.65
CA ARG A 597 -158.51 -119.45 -96.47
C ARG A 597 -158.44 -118.42 -97.61
N VAL A 598 -157.64 -117.36 -97.45
CA VAL A 598 -157.40 -116.33 -98.47
C VAL A 598 -156.47 -116.84 -99.58
N LYS A 599 -155.46 -117.68 -99.26
CA LYS A 599 -154.55 -118.25 -100.27
C LYS A 599 -155.21 -119.30 -101.17
N GLU A 600 -156.28 -119.96 -100.73
CA GLU A 600 -157.10 -120.85 -101.58
C GLU A 600 -157.92 -120.07 -102.63
N LEU A 601 -158.34 -118.85 -102.33
CA LEU A 601 -159.22 -118.06 -103.18
C LEU A 601 -158.47 -117.20 -104.22
N GLU A 602 -157.21 -116.85 -103.96
CA GLU A 602 -156.40 -116.07 -104.90
C GLU A 602 -155.86 -116.88 -106.09
N ALA A 603 -155.75 -118.21 -105.98
CA ALA A 603 -155.26 -119.04 -107.09
C ALA A 603 -156.36 -119.48 -108.10
N GLU A 604 -157.64 -119.55 -107.68
CA GLU A 604 -158.76 -119.84 -108.61
C GLU A 604 -159.11 -118.65 -109.53
N LEU A 605 -158.60 -117.44 -109.23
CA LEU A 605 -158.95 -116.20 -109.94
C LEU A 605 -157.94 -115.82 -111.05
N GLU A 606 -156.77 -116.44 -111.08
CA GLU A 606 -155.80 -116.27 -112.16
C GLU A 606 -156.12 -117.23 -113.34
N LYS A 607 -157.26 -116.95 -113.98
CA LYS A 607 -157.37 -116.76 -115.45
C LYS A 607 -157.20 -118.00 -116.34
N TYR A 608 -158.14 -118.35 -117.24
CA TYR A 608 -159.36 -117.72 -117.75
C TYR A 608 -159.28 -116.25 -118.24
N LYS A 609 -158.08 -115.77 -118.55
CA LYS A 609 -157.86 -114.72 -119.56
C LYS A 609 -156.83 -115.25 -120.56
N SER A 610 -157.39 -115.95 -121.57
CA SER A 610 -156.82 -116.46 -122.83
C SER A 610 -155.63 -117.39 -122.76
#